data_AF-A0A8H6A8Q8-F1
#
_entry.id   AF-A0A8H6A8Q8-F1
#
_cell.length_a   1.000
_cell.length_b   1.000
_cell.length_c   1.000
_cell.angle_alpha   90.00
_cell.angle_beta   90.00
_cell.angle_gamma   90.00
#
_symmetry.space_group_name_H-M   'P 1'
#
loop_
_entity.id
_entity.type
_entity.pdbx_description
1 polymer ?
#
loop_
_entity_poly.entity_id
_entity_poly.type
_entity_poly.pdbx_seq_one_letter_code
_entity_poly.pdbx_strand_id
1 'polypeptide(L)'
;MSINLTSATARINAVNPMTSQPAAETGPVDIASLEQQRSSSSRSAGHSPLNIHSDTSPHSQVIAYNGFRSRPPSSNAGSGSPTKPSDEFQDIFSELMTGTEHELAFLIRHFSDYLGPWLDISDSTKFFEVYVPIRAINDPFLKYAIAALAAKHLGRMKGVKSPTGGGMFTSPATMEIYPNATQVDWFLKATNYYYLAASRMNSSISEAYTSVSSSAILESPIQIASRWLSLQLQQSNTSSTEESASSTFYRKTENILAASTIMIMCKILDEPAENWQSHLSGVRPLFNSLLQLCSSTSHALHSFPQGARAAFWNFARLDYLGSYINRSSTQFDQENLSLWKAAGISIDDLGNLSLNPEATADATLSHEDRAANSLTWLNTKVINFLAESKKSQWEQLTGHPPSDPPTPSSVPATSTPYPSTSTWIKLCFDFQSWFEGLPETFRPCLRLDHPKDITKLPEMIYLPFPEIFYGLTSCAATMQQYHFGRLALSLNRPPDAVSGLSTAFDRLQGYRELMKETDYRCREICGIALGRPQSAARVYTIPLLFAVGQCFENPEERQIVADLLRGIEADLGWETSCRIQKLQASWDQR
;
A
#
# COMPACT_ATOMS: atom_id res chain seq x y z
N MET A 1 -27.57 21.06 33.27
CA MET A 1 -28.46 20.67 32.15
C MET A 1 -28.32 19.16 32.02
N SER A 2 -29.27 18.42 32.61
CA SER A 2 -29.16 16.98 32.82
C SER A 2 -29.38 16.23 31.50
N ILE A 3 -28.36 15.50 31.04
CA ILE A 3 -28.41 14.72 29.81
C ILE A 3 -28.89 13.31 30.18
N ASN A 4 -30.13 12.99 29.81
CA ASN A 4 -30.63 11.62 29.77
C ASN A 4 -30.04 10.93 28.54
N LEU A 5 -29.07 10.03 28.74
CA LEU A 5 -28.66 9.06 27.73
C LEU A 5 -29.59 7.85 27.80
N THR A 6 -30.48 7.74 26.83
CA THR A 6 -31.29 6.54 26.60
C THR A 6 -30.37 5.35 26.30
N SER A 7 -30.36 4.38 27.20
CA SER A 7 -29.79 3.06 26.99
C SER A 7 -30.56 2.36 25.86
N ALA A 8 -29.98 2.30 24.66
CA ALA A 8 -30.41 1.39 23.62
C ALA A 8 -29.68 0.05 23.83
N THR A 9 -30.29 -0.83 24.63
CA THR A 9 -29.89 -2.23 24.75
C THR A 9 -30.32 -2.95 23.47
N ALA A 10 -29.39 -3.16 22.54
CA ALA A 10 -29.60 -4.07 21.43
C ALA A 10 -29.74 -5.50 21.97
N ARG A 11 -30.99 -6.00 22.04
CA ARG A 11 -31.28 -7.40 22.32
C ARG A 11 -30.77 -8.25 21.16
N ILE A 12 -29.66 -8.94 21.38
CA ILE A 12 -29.23 -10.08 20.58
C ILE A 12 -30.15 -11.25 20.96
N ASN A 13 -30.97 -11.71 20.01
CA ASN A 13 -31.76 -12.92 20.17
C ASN A 13 -30.82 -14.13 20.24
N ALA A 14 -30.65 -14.67 21.45
CA ALA A 14 -30.09 -15.98 21.67
C ALA A 14 -31.15 -17.04 21.33
N VAL A 15 -30.85 -17.94 20.41
CA VAL A 15 -31.59 -19.19 20.21
C VAL A 15 -30.68 -20.34 20.60
N ASN A 16 -31.07 -21.08 21.64
CA ASN A 16 -30.65 -22.44 21.99
C ASN A 16 -31.42 -22.88 23.27
N PRO A 17 -31.48 -24.17 23.66
CA PRO A 17 -31.79 -25.39 22.91
C PRO A 17 -32.78 -26.34 23.67
N MET A 18 -33.26 -27.37 22.97
CA MET A 18 -33.74 -28.71 23.42
C MET A 18 -34.77 -28.90 24.56
N THR A 19 -35.82 -29.69 24.26
CA THR A 19 -36.24 -30.88 25.04
C THR A 19 -37.15 -31.79 24.21
N SER A 20 -37.31 -33.03 24.66
CA SER A 20 -37.33 -34.28 23.88
C SER A 20 -38.66 -35.07 23.90
N GLN A 21 -38.90 -35.82 22.82
CA GLN A 21 -39.56 -37.16 22.69
C GLN A 21 -41.11 -37.30 22.83
N PRO A 22 -41.74 -38.44 22.41
CA PRO A 22 -41.52 -39.35 21.25
C PRO A 22 -42.83 -39.87 20.54
N ALA A 23 -42.66 -40.80 19.57
CA ALA A 23 -43.63 -41.80 19.00
C ALA A 23 -44.49 -41.33 17.79
N ALA A 24 -44.80 -42.11 16.73
CA ALA A 24 -44.56 -43.49 16.32
C ALA A 24 -44.74 -43.66 14.78
N GLU A 25 -44.06 -44.68 14.25
CA GLU A 25 -44.35 -45.61 13.12
C GLU A 25 -45.38 -45.26 12.02
N THR A 26 -44.99 -45.42 10.74
CA THR A 26 -45.40 -46.53 9.85
C THR A 26 -44.66 -46.47 8.50
N GLY A 27 -44.42 -47.63 7.90
CA GLY A 27 -43.42 -47.91 6.87
C GLY A 27 -43.81 -47.71 5.38
N PRO A 28 -43.12 -48.42 4.45
CA PRO A 28 -42.75 -47.90 3.12
C PRO A 28 -43.51 -48.52 1.94
N VAL A 29 -43.38 -47.90 0.76
CA VAL A 29 -43.76 -48.52 -0.54
C VAL A 29 -42.72 -48.15 -1.62
N ASP A 30 -41.96 -49.15 -2.06
CA ASP A 30 -41.27 -49.24 -3.37
C ASP A 30 -42.28 -49.58 -4.49
N ILE A 31 -41.95 -49.30 -5.76
CA ILE A 31 -42.21 -50.01 -7.05
C ILE A 31 -41.96 -48.96 -8.17
N ALA A 32 -40.81 -48.94 -8.86
CA ALA A 32 -40.41 -49.68 -10.06
C ALA A 32 -40.72 -49.03 -11.44
N SER A 33 -39.65 -48.82 -12.21
CA SER A 33 -39.42 -49.16 -13.65
C SER A 33 -40.30 -48.60 -14.78
N LEU A 34 -39.63 -47.97 -15.77
CA LEU A 34 -39.53 -48.34 -17.22
C LEU A 34 -38.87 -47.15 -17.97
N GLU A 35 -37.68 -47.30 -18.58
CA GLU A 35 -37.45 -47.78 -19.95
C GLU A 35 -38.16 -46.92 -21.02
N GLN A 36 -37.64 -46.57 -22.20
CA GLN A 36 -36.42 -46.80 -23.01
C GLN A 36 -36.73 -46.04 -24.33
N GLN A 37 -35.79 -45.48 -25.09
CA GLN A 37 -35.34 -45.97 -26.40
C GLN A 37 -34.66 -44.81 -27.16
N ARG A 38 -33.39 -44.97 -27.59
CA ARG A 38 -32.90 -45.38 -28.93
C ARG A 38 -33.04 -44.25 -29.98
N SER A 39 -32.09 -43.98 -30.87
CA SER A 39 -31.13 -44.87 -31.55
C SER A 39 -30.09 -44.08 -32.38
N SER A 40 -28.85 -44.63 -32.43
CA SER A 40 -27.95 -44.88 -33.59
C SER A 40 -27.70 -43.77 -34.64
N SER A 41 -26.51 -43.59 -35.22
CA SER A 41 -25.58 -44.58 -35.82
C SER A 41 -24.26 -43.85 -36.22
N SER A 42 -23.06 -44.29 -35.83
CA SER A 42 -22.16 -45.25 -36.54
C SER A 42 -21.56 -44.68 -37.84
N ARG A 43 -20.25 -44.57 -38.11
CA ARG A 43 -19.18 -45.59 -38.34
C ARG A 43 -17.93 -44.80 -38.83
N SER A 44 -16.66 -45.24 -38.83
CA SER A 44 -15.96 -46.44 -38.35
C SER A 44 -14.45 -46.29 -38.61
N ALA A 45 -13.65 -46.97 -37.76
CA ALA A 45 -12.43 -47.75 -38.04
C ALA A 45 -11.17 -47.02 -38.56
N GLY A 46 -9.94 -47.36 -38.17
CA GLY A 46 -9.32 -48.47 -37.42
C GLY A 46 -7.80 -48.36 -37.69
N HIS A 47 -6.88 -48.65 -36.78
CA HIS A 47 -6.37 -49.98 -36.45
C HIS A 47 -5.33 -49.90 -35.32
N SER A 48 -5.21 -50.99 -34.56
CA SER A 48 -4.34 -51.23 -33.39
C SER A 48 -3.06 -52.04 -33.78
N PRO A 49 -2.34 -52.79 -32.89
CA PRO A 49 -1.27 -52.32 -31.97
C PRO A 49 -0.03 -53.28 -31.84
N LEU A 50 0.86 -52.99 -30.85
CA LEU A 50 1.88 -53.86 -30.17
C LEU A 50 3.17 -54.21 -30.98
N ASN A 51 4.41 -54.36 -30.45
CA ASN A 51 4.87 -54.94 -29.17
C ASN A 51 6.39 -54.64 -28.88
N ILE A 52 6.76 -54.52 -27.59
CA ILE A 52 7.93 -55.03 -26.82
C ILE A 52 9.36 -55.06 -27.42
N HIS A 53 10.33 -54.40 -26.74
CA HIS A 53 11.43 -55.08 -26.00
C HIS A 53 12.28 -54.11 -25.15
N SER A 54 12.67 -54.61 -23.98
CA SER A 54 13.59 -54.05 -22.99
C SER A 54 15.05 -54.40 -23.30
N ASP A 55 16.02 -53.56 -22.88
CA ASP A 55 17.08 -53.91 -21.92
C ASP A 55 18.27 -52.93 -21.92
N THR A 56 18.88 -52.82 -20.73
CA THR A 56 20.26 -52.40 -20.40
C THR A 56 20.67 -50.91 -20.34
N SER A 57 20.90 -50.46 -19.10
CA SER A 57 21.88 -49.42 -18.66
C SER A 57 23.32 -50.03 -18.67
N PRO A 58 24.45 -49.35 -18.33
CA PRO A 58 24.69 -47.95 -17.92
C PRO A 58 25.96 -47.27 -18.52
N HIS A 59 26.22 -46.02 -18.09
CA HIS A 59 27.55 -45.39 -17.87
C HIS A 59 28.35 -44.67 -19.00
N SER A 60 28.84 -43.47 -18.59
CA SER A 60 30.15 -42.84 -18.88
C SER A 60 30.30 -41.76 -19.96
N GLN A 61 30.40 -40.51 -19.46
CA GLN A 61 31.54 -39.58 -19.59
C GLN A 61 32.18 -39.23 -20.96
N VAL A 62 32.19 -37.93 -21.23
CA VAL A 62 33.32 -37.05 -21.65
C VAL A 62 34.18 -37.48 -22.86
N ILE A 63 34.24 -36.63 -23.90
CA ILE A 63 35.46 -35.94 -24.40
C ILE A 63 35.10 -35.02 -25.60
N ALA A 64 35.74 -33.86 -25.59
CA ALA A 64 35.71 -32.78 -26.56
C ALA A 64 36.36 -33.13 -27.93
N TYR A 65 35.98 -32.40 -28.99
CA TYR A 65 36.88 -32.09 -30.09
C TYR A 65 36.68 -30.65 -30.61
N ASN A 66 37.75 -29.87 -30.50
CA ASN A 66 37.99 -28.62 -31.21
C ASN A 66 38.14 -28.86 -32.72
N GLY A 67 37.64 -27.93 -33.52
CA GLY A 67 37.90 -27.84 -34.96
C GLY A 67 37.97 -26.39 -35.42
N PHE A 68 39.14 -25.78 -35.29
CA PHE A 68 39.49 -24.52 -35.95
C PHE A 68 39.46 -24.67 -37.47
N ARG A 69 38.85 -23.71 -38.18
CA ARG A 69 39.30 -23.30 -39.53
C ARG A 69 38.92 -21.84 -39.82
N SER A 70 39.92 -21.09 -40.23
CA SER A 70 39.90 -19.64 -40.45
C SER A 70 39.97 -19.29 -41.95
N ARG A 71 39.53 -18.04 -42.25
CA ARG A 71 39.85 -17.13 -43.38
C ARG A 71 38.96 -17.16 -44.66
N PRO A 72 38.87 -16.06 -45.47
CA PRO A 72 39.29 -14.64 -45.28
C PRO A 72 38.17 -13.58 -45.55
N PRO A 73 38.48 -12.26 -45.38
CA PRO A 73 37.50 -11.17 -45.39
C PRO A 73 37.34 -10.48 -46.75
N SER A 74 36.16 -9.92 -47.01
CA SER A 74 35.91 -8.95 -48.08
C SER A 74 35.60 -7.57 -47.49
N SER A 75 36.42 -6.60 -47.88
CA SER A 75 36.32 -5.18 -47.59
C SER A 75 35.07 -4.54 -48.21
N ASN A 76 34.34 -3.76 -47.42
CA ASN A 76 33.61 -2.60 -47.94
C ASN A 76 33.72 -1.45 -46.94
N ALA A 77 34.36 -0.38 -47.39
CA ALA A 77 34.46 0.90 -46.68
C ALA A 77 33.17 1.69 -46.90
N GLY A 78 32.61 2.24 -45.82
CA GLY A 78 31.47 3.13 -45.84
C GLY A 78 31.51 4.06 -44.63
N SER A 79 31.81 5.32 -44.93
CA SER A 79 31.88 6.52 -44.07
C SER A 79 31.08 6.47 -42.76
N GLY A 80 31.79 6.50 -41.62
CA GLY A 80 31.24 6.76 -40.30
C GLY A 80 31.79 8.08 -39.76
N SER A 81 30.90 9.03 -39.48
CA SER A 81 31.22 10.22 -38.67
C SER A 81 31.77 9.78 -37.30
N PRO A 82 32.69 10.54 -36.67
CA PRO A 82 33.24 10.14 -35.38
C PRO A 82 32.18 10.31 -34.29
N THR A 83 31.55 9.20 -33.88
CA THR A 83 30.79 9.11 -32.64
C THR A 83 31.76 9.39 -31.48
N LYS A 84 31.33 10.21 -30.52
CA LYS A 84 32.20 10.61 -29.39
C LYS A 84 32.47 9.40 -28.49
N PRO A 85 33.70 9.22 -27.99
CA PRO A 85 34.06 8.08 -27.12
C PRO A 85 33.34 8.08 -25.75
N SER A 86 32.60 9.14 -25.40
CA SER A 86 31.74 9.15 -24.20
C SER A 86 30.50 8.27 -24.35
N ASP A 87 29.93 8.22 -25.55
CA ASP A 87 28.63 7.58 -25.80
C ASP A 87 28.81 6.06 -25.92
N GLU A 88 29.87 5.59 -26.57
CA GLU A 88 30.22 4.16 -26.61
C GLU A 88 30.59 3.60 -25.23
N PHE A 89 31.28 4.38 -24.38
CA PHE A 89 31.60 3.93 -23.02
C PHE A 89 30.34 3.85 -22.14
N GLN A 90 29.39 4.79 -22.30
CA GLN A 90 28.10 4.74 -21.60
C GLN A 90 27.18 3.62 -22.10
N ASP A 91 27.23 3.29 -23.40
CA ASP A 91 26.46 2.21 -23.99
C ASP A 91 27.03 0.84 -23.62
N ILE A 92 28.36 0.66 -23.65
CA ILE A 92 29.01 -0.59 -23.17
C ILE A 92 28.77 -0.76 -21.67
N PHE A 93 28.86 0.31 -20.88
CA PHE A 93 28.58 0.25 -19.44
C PHE A 93 27.08 0.02 -19.17
N SER A 94 26.17 0.53 -20.01
CA SER A 94 24.73 0.24 -19.91
C SER A 94 24.41 -1.21 -20.32
N GLU A 95 25.02 -1.74 -21.37
CA GLU A 95 24.81 -3.10 -21.86
C GLU A 95 25.42 -4.15 -20.91
N LEU A 96 26.49 -3.80 -20.19
CA LEU A 96 27.11 -4.66 -19.16
C LEU A 96 26.43 -4.55 -17.79
N MET A 97 25.62 -3.50 -17.54
CA MET A 97 25.01 -3.19 -16.22
C MET A 97 23.48 -3.20 -16.20
N THR A 98 22.81 -3.24 -17.36
CA THR A 98 21.34 -3.27 -17.50
C THR A 98 20.87 -4.34 -18.46
N GLY A 99 19.82 -5.05 -18.04
CA GLY A 99 19.40 -6.33 -18.57
C GLY A 99 18.95 -6.39 -20.02
N THR A 100 19.18 -7.57 -20.59
CA THR A 100 18.55 -8.06 -21.81
C THR A 100 17.02 -7.85 -21.82
N GLU A 101 16.39 -7.92 -23.00
CA GLU A 101 14.92 -7.87 -23.14
C GLU A 101 14.20 -8.82 -22.15
N HIS A 102 14.77 -10.01 -21.94
CA HIS A 102 14.25 -11.00 -21.00
C HIS A 102 14.25 -10.50 -19.54
N GLU A 103 15.32 -9.86 -19.09
CA GLU A 103 15.42 -9.33 -17.73
C GLU A 103 14.38 -8.25 -17.47
N LEU A 104 14.25 -7.29 -18.39
CA LEU A 104 13.25 -6.24 -18.26
C LEU A 104 11.83 -6.83 -18.27
N ALA A 105 11.56 -7.80 -19.14
CA ALA A 105 10.27 -8.49 -19.16
C ALA A 105 9.98 -9.23 -17.84
N PHE A 106 10.98 -9.90 -17.27
CA PHE A 106 10.89 -10.55 -15.97
C PHE A 106 10.62 -9.56 -14.83
N LEU A 107 11.34 -8.44 -14.79
CA LEU A 107 11.19 -7.42 -13.75
C LEU A 107 9.86 -6.67 -13.84
N ILE A 108 9.41 -6.32 -15.06
CA ILE A 108 8.11 -5.67 -15.27
C ILE A 108 6.98 -6.61 -14.87
N ARG A 109 7.05 -7.89 -15.25
CA ARG A 109 6.08 -8.88 -14.81
C ARG A 109 6.06 -9.04 -13.29
N HIS A 110 7.25 -9.14 -12.67
CA HIS A 110 7.36 -9.22 -11.20
C HIS A 110 6.74 -8.00 -10.51
N PHE A 111 6.91 -6.80 -11.09
CA PHE A 111 6.24 -5.62 -10.60
C PHE A 111 4.72 -5.72 -10.71
N SER A 112 4.17 -6.05 -11.88
CA SER A 112 2.72 -6.22 -12.05
C SER A 112 2.12 -7.26 -11.12
N ASP A 113 2.77 -8.43 -10.98
CA ASP A 113 2.21 -9.54 -10.22
C ASP A 113 2.25 -9.30 -8.69
N TYR A 114 3.27 -8.57 -8.19
CA TYR A 114 3.53 -8.49 -6.74
C TYR A 114 3.56 -7.07 -6.16
N LEU A 115 3.99 -6.06 -6.91
CA LEU A 115 4.32 -4.73 -6.37
C LEU A 115 3.33 -3.64 -6.79
N GLY A 116 2.82 -3.70 -8.02
CA GLY A 116 1.72 -2.85 -8.50
C GLY A 116 0.52 -2.89 -7.56
N PRO A 117 0.03 -4.08 -7.13
CA PRO A 117 -1.06 -4.20 -6.18
C PRO A 117 -0.83 -3.48 -4.85
N TRP A 118 0.42 -3.35 -4.37
CA TRP A 118 0.72 -2.60 -3.15
C TRP A 118 0.37 -1.11 -3.33
N LEU A 119 0.66 -0.57 -4.51
CA LEU A 119 0.42 0.83 -4.82
C LEU A 119 -1.06 1.10 -5.14
N ASP A 120 -1.81 0.09 -5.58
CA ASP A 120 -3.23 0.18 -5.94
C ASP A 120 -4.21 -0.25 -4.84
N ILE A 121 -3.78 -0.36 -3.57
CA ILE A 121 -4.61 -0.88 -2.47
C ILE A 121 -5.96 -0.14 -2.28
N SER A 122 -6.05 1.12 -2.71
CA SER A 122 -7.28 1.94 -2.70
C SER A 122 -7.63 2.50 -4.09
N ASP A 123 -7.23 1.77 -5.13
CA ASP A 123 -7.52 2.06 -6.53
C ASP A 123 -7.99 0.81 -7.28
N SER A 124 -9.31 0.61 -7.35
CA SER A 124 -9.93 -0.48 -8.10
C SER A 124 -9.62 -0.47 -9.61
N THR A 125 -9.15 0.66 -10.15
CA THR A 125 -8.76 0.77 -11.55
C THR A 125 -7.36 0.23 -11.83
N LYS A 126 -6.59 -0.11 -10.79
CA LYS A 126 -5.29 -0.78 -10.90
C LYS A 126 -4.28 0.00 -11.74
N PHE A 127 -4.15 1.30 -11.48
CA PHE A 127 -3.29 2.18 -12.26
C PHE A 127 -1.82 1.70 -12.29
N PHE A 128 -1.25 1.34 -11.15
CA PHE A 128 0.13 0.88 -11.06
C PHE A 128 0.31 -0.56 -11.56
N GLU A 129 -0.62 -1.48 -11.28
CA GLU A 129 -0.55 -2.89 -11.70
C GLU A 129 -0.71 -3.04 -13.22
N VAL A 130 -1.60 -2.26 -13.85
CA VAL A 130 -2.01 -2.45 -15.26
C VAL A 130 -1.48 -1.34 -16.17
N TYR A 131 -1.77 -0.07 -15.87
CA TYR A 131 -1.51 1.02 -16.81
C TYR A 131 -0.03 1.41 -16.85
N VAL A 132 0.63 1.50 -15.70
CA VAL A 132 2.04 1.89 -15.62
C VAL A 132 2.98 0.96 -16.42
N PRO A 133 2.85 -0.37 -16.36
CA PRO A 133 3.61 -1.30 -17.21
C PRO A 133 3.37 -1.11 -18.71
N ILE A 134 2.13 -0.84 -19.13
CA ILE A 134 1.81 -0.54 -20.54
C ILE A 134 2.51 0.74 -20.98
N ARG A 135 2.47 1.79 -20.14
CA ARG A 135 3.11 3.08 -20.44
C ARG A 135 4.63 2.98 -20.46
N ALA A 136 5.20 2.11 -19.64
CA ALA A 136 6.64 1.84 -19.60
C ALA A 136 7.22 1.29 -20.92
N ILE A 137 6.39 0.76 -21.84
CA ILE A 137 6.83 0.37 -23.19
C ILE A 137 7.49 1.57 -23.89
N ASN A 138 6.84 2.73 -23.80
CA ASN A 138 7.21 3.95 -24.53
C ASN A 138 7.93 5.01 -23.66
N ASP A 139 7.86 4.89 -22.33
CA ASP A 139 8.50 5.83 -21.39
C ASP A 139 9.68 5.15 -20.65
N PRO A 140 10.94 5.41 -21.05
CA PRO A 140 12.11 4.74 -20.46
C PRO A 140 12.27 4.96 -18.96
N PHE A 141 11.95 6.15 -18.44
CA PHE A 141 12.08 6.44 -17.01
C PHE A 141 11.08 5.62 -16.17
N LEU A 142 9.88 5.35 -16.68
CA LEU A 142 8.93 4.43 -16.03
C LEU A 142 9.45 2.99 -16.07
N LYS A 143 9.95 2.54 -17.23
CA LYS A 143 10.55 1.21 -17.39
C LYS A 143 11.65 0.95 -16.37
N TYR A 144 12.56 1.91 -16.21
CA TYR A 144 13.65 1.80 -15.26
C TYR A 144 13.20 1.96 -13.81
N ALA A 145 12.20 2.81 -13.51
CA ALA A 145 11.65 2.91 -12.16
C ALA A 145 11.02 1.57 -11.72
N ILE A 146 10.23 0.94 -12.59
CA ILE A 146 9.65 -0.40 -12.37
C ILE A 146 10.76 -1.43 -12.11
N ALA A 147 11.76 -1.47 -12.99
CA ALA A 147 12.88 -2.41 -12.88
C ALA A 147 13.67 -2.20 -11.57
N ALA A 148 13.87 -0.94 -11.15
CA ALA A 148 14.55 -0.61 -9.91
C ALA A 148 13.81 -1.16 -8.69
N LEU A 149 12.50 -0.92 -8.59
CA LEU A 149 11.70 -1.39 -7.47
C LEU A 149 11.60 -2.92 -7.46
N ALA A 150 11.39 -3.55 -8.62
CA ALA A 150 11.32 -5.00 -8.74
C ALA A 150 12.65 -5.68 -8.35
N ALA A 151 13.77 -5.19 -8.86
CA ALA A 151 15.10 -5.68 -8.51
C ALA A 151 15.35 -5.50 -7.00
N LYS A 152 14.99 -4.34 -6.43
CA LYS A 152 15.16 -4.11 -4.98
C LYS A 152 14.39 -5.12 -4.14
N HIS A 153 13.12 -5.34 -4.46
CA HIS A 153 12.29 -6.33 -3.79
C HIS A 153 12.90 -7.74 -3.92
N LEU A 154 13.38 -8.13 -5.11
CA LEU A 154 14.05 -9.42 -5.29
C LEU A 154 15.34 -9.53 -4.47
N GLY A 155 16.12 -8.46 -4.32
CA GLY A 155 17.30 -8.44 -3.45
C GLY A 155 16.95 -8.74 -1.99
N ARG A 156 15.88 -8.12 -1.48
CA ARG A 156 15.35 -8.38 -0.14
C ARG A 156 14.83 -9.82 0.01
N MET A 157 14.23 -10.35 -1.06
CA MET A 157 13.73 -11.73 -1.12
C MET A 157 14.81 -12.77 -1.51
N LYS A 158 16.08 -12.38 -1.60
CA LYS A 158 17.21 -13.26 -1.99
C LYS A 158 16.99 -13.97 -3.34
N GLY A 159 16.30 -13.31 -4.27
CA GLY A 159 15.95 -13.82 -5.59
C GLY A 159 14.79 -14.83 -5.60
N VAL A 160 14.16 -15.10 -4.45
CA VAL A 160 13.02 -16.00 -4.33
C VAL A 160 11.72 -15.23 -4.54
N LYS A 161 10.77 -15.83 -5.26
CA LYS A 161 9.41 -15.27 -5.37
C LYS A 161 8.53 -15.82 -4.25
N SER A 162 7.68 -14.96 -3.70
CA SER A 162 6.61 -15.44 -2.82
C SER A 162 5.74 -16.44 -3.60
N PRO A 163 5.37 -17.61 -3.03
CA PRO A 163 4.65 -18.68 -3.74
C PRO A 163 3.18 -18.34 -4.04
N THR A 164 2.87 -17.08 -4.32
CA THR A 164 1.51 -16.55 -4.55
C THR A 164 0.99 -16.98 -5.92
N GLY A 165 0.67 -18.27 -6.04
CA GLY A 165 0.17 -18.91 -7.25
C GLY A 165 0.13 -20.42 -7.03
N GLY A 166 -1.02 -20.92 -6.58
CA GLY A 166 -1.29 -22.36 -6.53
C GLY A 166 -1.02 -23.00 -7.89
N GLY A 167 -0.37 -24.17 -7.86
CA GLY A 167 0.35 -24.75 -8.98
C GLY A 167 -0.45 -24.86 -10.28
N MET A 168 -0.04 -24.10 -11.29
CA MET A 168 -0.28 -24.49 -12.67
C MET A 168 0.47 -25.80 -12.93
N PHE A 169 -0.20 -26.77 -13.55
CA PHE A 169 0.40 -28.06 -13.92
C PHE A 169 1.38 -27.96 -15.10
N THR A 170 1.64 -26.74 -15.59
CA THR A 170 2.56 -26.45 -16.70
C THR A 170 3.85 -25.83 -16.18
N SER A 171 4.92 -25.91 -16.98
CA SER A 171 6.13 -25.13 -16.70
C SER A 171 5.83 -23.63 -16.67
N PRO A 172 6.49 -22.83 -15.80
CA PRO A 172 6.32 -21.39 -15.78
C PRO A 172 6.74 -20.74 -17.10
N ALA A 173 6.13 -19.60 -17.44
CA ALA A 173 6.51 -18.87 -18.65
C ALA A 173 7.95 -18.32 -18.55
N THR A 174 8.58 -18.01 -19.69
CA THR A 174 9.95 -17.48 -19.72
C THR A 174 10.10 -16.19 -18.91
N MET A 175 9.09 -15.31 -18.93
CA MET A 175 9.07 -14.06 -18.15
C MET A 175 8.82 -14.28 -16.65
N GLU A 176 8.49 -15.50 -16.22
CA GLU A 176 8.32 -15.84 -14.81
C GLU A 176 9.61 -16.37 -14.17
N ILE A 177 10.60 -16.72 -14.98
CA ILE A 177 11.86 -17.33 -14.52
C ILE A 177 13.02 -16.40 -14.85
N TYR A 178 13.92 -16.23 -13.89
CA TYR A 178 15.21 -15.60 -14.11
C TYR A 178 16.33 -16.61 -13.81
N PRO A 179 17.24 -16.90 -14.77
CA PRO A 179 18.32 -17.86 -14.56
C PRO A 179 19.21 -17.47 -13.39
N ASN A 180 19.46 -18.42 -12.47
CA ASN A 180 20.32 -18.21 -11.30
C ASN A 180 19.91 -17.00 -10.44
N ALA A 181 18.61 -16.71 -10.30
CA ALA A 181 18.10 -15.53 -9.58
C ALA A 181 18.69 -15.36 -8.17
N THR A 182 19.05 -16.44 -7.47
CA THR A 182 19.64 -16.39 -6.12
C THR A 182 21.11 -15.94 -6.10
N GLN A 183 21.80 -15.95 -7.24
CA GLN A 183 23.21 -15.54 -7.38
C GLN A 183 23.36 -14.11 -7.94
N VAL A 184 22.25 -13.50 -8.37
CA VAL A 184 22.25 -12.17 -8.95
C VAL A 184 22.39 -11.12 -7.86
N ASP A 185 23.27 -10.14 -8.09
CA ASP A 185 23.30 -8.93 -7.27
C ASP A 185 22.13 -8.00 -7.65
N TRP A 186 20.98 -8.29 -7.08
CA TRP A 186 19.76 -7.53 -7.30
C TRP A 186 19.83 -6.11 -6.74
N PHE A 187 20.61 -5.86 -5.70
CA PHE A 187 20.78 -4.52 -5.14
C PHE A 187 21.60 -3.63 -6.07
N LEU A 188 22.63 -4.18 -6.70
CA LEU A 188 23.37 -3.49 -7.76
C LEU A 188 22.45 -3.16 -8.96
N LYS A 189 21.67 -4.14 -9.43
CA LYS A 189 20.68 -3.91 -10.50
C LYS A 189 19.67 -2.83 -10.12
N ALA A 190 19.13 -2.88 -8.91
CA ALA A 190 18.20 -1.87 -8.41
C ALA A 190 18.81 -0.47 -8.42
N THR A 191 20.07 -0.35 -8.02
CA THR A 191 20.81 0.91 -8.00
C THR A 191 21.04 1.46 -9.41
N ASN A 192 21.45 0.61 -10.35
CA ASN A 192 21.64 0.98 -11.76
C ASN A 192 20.33 1.45 -12.41
N TYR A 193 19.25 0.69 -12.22
CA TYR A 193 17.94 1.06 -12.76
C TYR A 193 17.37 2.31 -12.10
N TYR A 194 17.58 2.51 -10.80
CA TYR A 194 17.18 3.73 -10.12
C TYR A 194 17.90 4.95 -10.72
N TYR A 195 19.21 4.84 -10.94
CA TYR A 195 20.01 5.88 -11.59
C TYR A 195 19.48 6.20 -12.99
N LEU A 196 19.24 5.18 -13.82
CA LEU A 196 18.69 5.37 -15.17
C LEU A 196 17.30 6.00 -15.14
N ALA A 197 16.45 5.62 -14.20
CA ALA A 197 15.12 6.22 -14.02
C ALA A 197 15.24 7.72 -13.73
N ALA A 198 16.05 8.09 -12.74
CA ALA A 198 16.29 9.50 -12.37
C ALA A 198 16.86 10.31 -13.54
N SER A 199 17.89 9.78 -14.20
CA SER A 199 18.55 10.43 -15.34
C SER A 199 17.59 10.67 -16.49
N ARG A 200 16.85 9.64 -16.93
CA ARG A 200 15.89 9.75 -18.05
C ARG A 200 14.69 10.62 -17.69
N MET A 201 14.23 10.57 -16.44
CA MET A 201 13.15 11.43 -15.96
C MET A 201 13.56 12.90 -16.02
N ASN A 202 14.77 13.21 -15.56
CA ASN A 202 15.31 14.57 -15.61
C ASN A 202 15.52 15.08 -17.05
N SER A 203 16.08 14.26 -17.94
CA SER A 203 16.23 14.60 -19.36
C SER A 203 14.90 14.86 -20.05
N SER A 204 13.81 14.24 -19.59
CA SER A 204 12.48 14.48 -20.16
C SER A 204 11.88 15.86 -19.84
N ILE A 205 12.52 16.62 -18.95
CA ILE A 205 12.16 18.01 -18.60
C ILE A 205 12.95 19.03 -19.43
N SER A 206 14.19 18.69 -19.79
CA SER A 206 15.08 19.57 -20.54
C SER A 206 14.96 19.31 -22.05
N GLU A 207 14.12 20.07 -22.76
CA GLU A 207 14.10 20.07 -24.23
C GLU A 207 15.40 20.65 -24.85
N ALA A 208 16.20 21.36 -24.07
CA ALA A 208 17.53 21.78 -24.47
C ALA A 208 18.55 20.66 -24.17
N TYR A 209 19.37 20.30 -25.16
CA TYR A 209 20.59 19.49 -25.06
C TYR A 209 21.60 20.09 -24.07
N THR A 210 21.25 20.16 -22.79
CA THR A 210 22.19 20.44 -21.72
C THR A 210 22.68 19.10 -21.21
N SER A 211 24.00 18.90 -21.24
CA SER A 211 24.67 17.70 -20.74
C SER A 211 24.08 17.28 -19.40
N VAL A 212 23.73 16.00 -19.25
CA VAL A 212 23.23 15.43 -17.99
C VAL A 212 24.18 15.80 -16.87
N SER A 213 23.80 16.79 -16.06
CA SER A 213 24.60 17.21 -14.91
C SER A 213 24.61 16.05 -13.91
N SER A 214 25.79 15.70 -13.39
CA SER A 214 25.94 14.73 -12.30
C SER A 214 25.15 15.12 -11.04
N SER A 215 24.72 16.38 -10.92
CA SER A 215 23.79 16.84 -9.87
C SER A 215 22.36 16.27 -9.98
N ALA A 216 21.94 15.79 -11.16
CA ALA A 216 20.61 15.22 -11.38
C ALA A 216 20.34 13.94 -10.55
N ILE A 217 21.41 13.30 -10.07
CA ILE A 217 21.38 12.06 -9.27
C ILE A 217 20.96 12.35 -7.82
N LEU A 218 21.28 13.55 -7.32
CA LEU A 218 20.97 13.98 -5.96
C LEU A 218 19.57 14.59 -5.83
N GLU A 219 18.96 14.99 -6.94
CA GLU A 219 17.64 15.62 -6.94
C GLU A 219 16.55 14.60 -6.58
N SER A 220 15.64 14.98 -5.68
CA SER A 220 14.52 14.11 -5.29
C SER A 220 13.54 13.92 -6.46
N PRO A 221 12.94 12.72 -6.65
CA PRO A 221 11.90 12.54 -7.66
C PRO A 221 10.70 13.49 -7.53
N ILE A 222 10.40 13.98 -6.31
CA ILE A 222 9.37 15.00 -6.07
C ILE A 222 9.83 16.38 -6.58
N GLN A 223 11.10 16.72 -6.42
CA GLN A 223 11.66 17.99 -6.91
C GLN A 223 11.68 18.02 -8.44
N ILE A 224 12.08 16.90 -9.06
CA ILE A 224 12.02 16.71 -10.52
C ILE A 224 10.58 16.91 -11.02
N ALA A 225 9.59 16.27 -10.40
CA ALA A 225 8.18 16.45 -10.75
C ALA A 225 7.68 17.89 -10.52
N SER A 226 8.09 18.52 -9.42
CA SER A 226 7.72 19.91 -9.08
C SER A 226 8.25 20.90 -10.10
N ARG A 227 9.49 20.72 -10.55
CA ARG A 227 10.11 21.54 -11.59
C ARG A 227 9.39 21.38 -12.92
N TRP A 228 9.04 20.16 -13.31
CA TRP A 228 8.26 19.93 -14.53
C TRP A 228 6.91 20.66 -14.47
N LEU A 229 6.12 20.49 -13.40
CA LEU A 229 4.84 21.20 -13.25
C LEU A 229 4.99 22.73 -13.26
N SER A 230 6.04 23.25 -12.63
CA SER A 230 6.30 24.69 -12.58
C SER A 230 6.59 25.27 -13.96
N LEU A 231 7.33 24.56 -14.82
CA LEU A 231 7.58 24.97 -16.20
C LEU A 231 6.29 25.00 -17.02
N GLN A 232 5.40 24.03 -16.79
CA GLN A 232 4.12 23.94 -17.50
C GLN A 232 3.17 25.06 -17.10
N LEU A 233 3.15 25.45 -15.82
CA LEU A 233 2.36 26.58 -15.32
C LEU A 233 2.82 27.93 -15.92
N GLN A 234 4.10 28.04 -16.29
CA GLN A 234 4.63 29.22 -17.01
C GLN A 234 4.20 29.24 -18.48
N GLN A 235 4.11 28.07 -19.12
CA GLN A 235 3.73 27.93 -20.54
C GLN A 235 2.21 28.01 -20.78
N SER A 236 1.39 27.62 -19.81
CA SER A 236 -0.08 27.71 -19.93
C SER A 236 -0.60 29.16 -20.00
N ASN A 237 0.21 30.14 -19.55
CA ASN A 237 -0.14 31.56 -19.64
C ASN A 237 0.06 32.15 -21.05
N THR A 238 0.66 31.43 -21.99
CA THR A 238 1.09 31.98 -23.29
C THR A 238 0.52 31.28 -24.53
N SER A 239 -0.21 30.17 -24.40
CA SER A 239 -0.72 29.43 -25.57
C SER A 239 -2.18 28.98 -25.43
N SER A 240 -3.00 29.38 -26.41
CA SER A 240 -4.38 28.95 -26.60
C SER A 240 -4.43 27.94 -27.75
N THR A 241 -4.23 26.64 -27.48
CA THR A 241 -4.47 25.60 -28.52
C THR A 241 -4.69 24.20 -27.94
N GLU A 242 -5.82 23.61 -28.34
CA GLU A 242 -6.13 22.18 -28.58
C GLU A 242 -6.22 21.15 -27.42
N GLU A 243 -7.37 20.46 -27.37
CA GLU A 243 -7.68 19.32 -26.49
C GLU A 243 -6.67 18.16 -26.59
N SER A 244 -6.06 17.94 -27.76
CA SER A 244 -5.05 16.90 -27.97
C SER A 244 -3.77 17.16 -27.16
N ALA A 245 -3.36 18.43 -27.05
CA ALA A 245 -2.22 18.84 -26.24
C ALA A 245 -2.51 18.63 -24.74
N SER A 246 -3.74 18.89 -24.29
CA SER A 246 -4.19 18.66 -22.92
C SER A 246 -4.12 17.18 -22.51
N SER A 247 -4.57 16.27 -23.38
CA SER A 247 -4.50 14.82 -23.11
C SER A 247 -3.05 14.31 -22.98
N THR A 248 -2.15 14.82 -23.83
CA THR A 248 -0.72 14.44 -23.79
C THR A 248 -0.04 15.00 -22.56
N PHE A 249 -0.37 16.24 -22.17
CA PHE A 249 0.08 16.87 -20.96
C PHE A 249 -0.30 16.05 -19.70
N TYR A 250 -1.57 15.69 -19.53
CA TYR A 250 -2.00 14.93 -18.35
C TYR A 250 -1.37 13.55 -18.31
N ARG A 251 -1.32 12.85 -19.45
CA ARG A 251 -0.62 11.57 -19.54
C ARG A 251 0.85 11.67 -19.12
N LYS A 252 1.57 12.72 -19.55
CA LYS A 252 2.96 12.93 -19.14
C LYS A 252 3.07 13.25 -17.65
N THR A 253 2.16 14.06 -17.12
CA THR A 253 2.05 14.37 -15.67
C THR A 253 1.90 13.09 -14.86
N GLU A 254 0.94 12.24 -15.23
CA GLU A 254 0.68 10.97 -14.56
C GLU A 254 1.91 10.06 -14.61
N ASN A 255 2.63 10.00 -15.73
CA ASN A 255 3.84 9.18 -15.86
C ASN A 255 4.96 9.68 -14.95
N ILE A 256 5.15 11.00 -14.86
CA ILE A 256 6.13 11.61 -13.96
C ILE A 256 5.77 11.31 -12.51
N LEU A 257 4.50 11.50 -12.11
CA LEU A 257 4.05 11.21 -10.75
C LEU A 257 4.18 9.72 -10.41
N ALA A 258 3.81 8.82 -11.33
CA ALA A 258 3.96 7.39 -11.16
C ALA A 258 5.43 6.98 -10.96
N ALA A 259 6.34 7.53 -11.77
CA ALA A 259 7.77 7.32 -11.62
C ALA A 259 8.26 7.83 -10.25
N SER A 260 7.85 9.03 -9.83
CA SER A 260 8.17 9.57 -8.50
C SER A 260 7.69 8.65 -7.38
N THR A 261 6.46 8.13 -7.46
CA THR A 261 5.88 7.21 -6.47
C THR A 261 6.69 5.91 -6.40
N ILE A 262 6.99 5.27 -7.54
CA ILE A 262 7.75 4.03 -7.59
C ILE A 262 9.18 4.23 -7.07
N MET A 263 9.84 5.32 -7.45
CA MET A 263 11.20 5.65 -6.98
C MET A 263 11.23 5.95 -5.48
N ILE A 264 10.21 6.63 -4.94
CA ILE A 264 10.11 6.87 -3.50
C ILE A 264 9.85 5.56 -2.75
N MET A 265 8.99 4.70 -3.26
CA MET A 265 8.77 3.36 -2.70
C MET A 265 10.09 2.56 -2.69
N CYS A 266 10.88 2.68 -3.76
CA CYS A 266 12.21 2.06 -3.86
C CYS A 266 13.17 2.59 -2.77
N LYS A 267 13.15 3.89 -2.44
CA LYS A 267 13.97 4.42 -1.33
C LYS A 267 13.47 3.96 0.04
N ILE A 268 12.17 4.08 0.27
CA ILE A 268 11.51 3.77 1.55
C ILE A 268 11.66 2.31 1.95
N LEU A 269 11.71 1.39 0.99
CA LEU A 269 11.97 -0.03 1.25
C LEU A 269 13.33 -0.32 1.90
N ASP A 270 14.32 0.56 1.72
CA ASP A 270 15.67 0.38 2.27
C ASP A 270 15.95 1.21 3.52
N GLU A 271 15.07 2.16 3.84
CA GLU A 271 15.30 3.15 4.86
C GLU A 271 14.46 2.86 6.11
N PRO A 272 15.04 3.04 7.32
CA PRO A 272 14.27 3.08 8.54
C PRO A 272 13.10 4.05 8.41
N ALA A 273 11.97 3.69 9.00
CA ALA A 273 10.75 4.46 8.77
C ALA A 273 10.78 5.87 9.36
N GLU A 274 11.72 6.11 10.27
CA GLU A 274 12.05 7.44 10.78
C GLU A 274 12.51 8.40 9.67
N ASN A 275 13.10 7.90 8.58
CA ASN A 275 13.60 8.71 7.46
C ASN A 275 12.54 8.97 6.38
N TRP A 276 11.37 8.33 6.41
CA TRP A 276 10.37 8.40 5.34
C TRP A 276 9.90 9.84 5.05
N GLN A 277 9.70 10.65 6.09
CA GLN A 277 9.28 12.06 5.98
C GLN A 277 10.25 12.88 5.11
N SER A 278 11.55 12.61 5.21
CA SER A 278 12.56 13.34 4.42
C SER A 278 12.40 13.11 2.92
N HIS A 279 11.96 11.91 2.52
CA HIS A 279 11.72 11.54 1.13
C HIS A 279 10.41 12.10 0.57
N LEU A 280 9.47 12.45 1.44
CA LEU A 280 8.18 13.07 1.08
C LEU A 280 8.23 14.61 1.07
N SER A 281 9.38 15.19 1.41
CA SER A 281 9.57 16.64 1.40
C SER A 281 9.26 17.23 0.01
N GLY A 282 8.41 18.27 0.00
CA GLY A 282 7.95 18.94 -1.21
C GLY A 282 6.68 18.35 -1.85
N VAL A 283 6.08 17.29 -1.28
CA VAL A 283 4.86 16.71 -1.85
C VAL A 283 3.65 17.66 -1.79
N ARG A 284 3.54 18.46 -0.72
CA ARG A 284 2.49 19.47 -0.58
C ARG A 284 2.52 20.52 -1.70
N PRO A 285 3.63 21.27 -1.92
CA PRO A 285 3.67 22.25 -3.00
C PRO A 285 3.48 21.60 -4.38
N LEU A 286 3.99 20.38 -4.60
CA LEU A 286 3.79 19.63 -5.85
C LEU A 286 2.29 19.49 -6.22
N PHE A 287 1.48 18.97 -5.30
CA PHE A 287 0.06 18.76 -5.55
C PHE A 287 -0.77 20.04 -5.50
N ASN A 288 -0.33 21.07 -4.76
CA ASN A 288 -0.95 22.40 -4.85
C ASN A 288 -0.77 23.01 -6.25
N SER A 289 0.42 22.88 -6.84
CA SER A 289 0.66 23.31 -8.22
C SER A 289 -0.17 22.52 -9.23
N LEU A 290 -0.31 21.20 -9.04
CA LEU A 290 -1.19 20.38 -9.87
C LEU A 290 -2.66 20.83 -9.77
N LEU A 291 -3.14 21.09 -8.55
CA LEU A 291 -4.50 21.57 -8.30
C LEU A 291 -4.77 22.91 -8.99
N GLN A 292 -3.81 23.84 -8.92
CA GLN A 292 -3.89 25.13 -9.60
C GLN A 292 -4.00 24.93 -11.11
N LEU A 293 -3.21 24.02 -11.67
CA LEU A 293 -3.21 23.75 -13.10
C LEU A 293 -4.53 23.12 -13.56
N CYS A 294 -5.02 22.09 -12.86
CA CYS A 294 -6.32 21.47 -13.13
C CYS A 294 -7.48 22.49 -13.05
N SER A 295 -7.41 23.44 -12.12
CA SER A 295 -8.42 24.48 -11.96
C SER A 295 -8.37 25.54 -13.07
N SER A 296 -7.22 25.75 -13.71
CA SER A 296 -7.05 26.73 -14.78
C SER A 296 -7.53 26.24 -16.16
N THR A 297 -7.55 24.93 -16.37
CA THR A 297 -7.77 24.31 -17.70
C THR A 297 -9.19 23.80 -17.93
N SER A 298 -10.06 23.70 -16.91
CA SER A 298 -11.40 23.10 -17.06
C SER A 298 -12.50 23.89 -16.37
N HIS A 299 -13.60 24.14 -17.08
CA HIS A 299 -14.86 24.65 -16.52
C HIS A 299 -15.74 23.54 -15.90
N ALA A 300 -15.35 22.26 -15.95
CA ALA A 300 -16.25 21.15 -15.66
C ALA A 300 -15.73 20.06 -14.69
N LEU A 301 -14.43 19.93 -14.40
CA LEU A 301 -13.95 19.01 -13.37
C LEU A 301 -12.75 19.56 -12.59
N HIS A 302 -12.92 19.76 -11.29
CA HIS A 302 -11.86 20.07 -10.33
C HIS A 302 -11.13 18.81 -9.83
N SER A 303 -11.22 17.68 -10.53
CA SER A 303 -10.64 16.40 -10.10
C SER A 303 -9.28 16.12 -10.72
N PHE A 304 -8.43 15.41 -10.00
CA PHE A 304 -7.19 14.90 -10.55
C PHE A 304 -7.44 13.77 -11.57
N PRO A 305 -6.64 13.70 -12.65
CA PRO A 305 -6.60 12.53 -13.51
C PRO A 305 -6.33 11.25 -12.72
N GLN A 306 -6.81 10.12 -13.21
CA GLN A 306 -6.75 8.82 -12.55
C GLN A 306 -5.36 8.50 -12.00
N GLY A 307 -4.30 8.63 -12.82
CA GLY A 307 -2.94 8.31 -12.40
C GLY A 307 -2.35 9.28 -11.39
N ALA A 308 -2.71 10.56 -11.48
CA ALA A 308 -2.30 11.57 -10.51
C ALA A 308 -2.98 11.33 -9.15
N ARG A 309 -4.25 10.92 -9.17
CA ARG A 309 -4.99 10.51 -7.98
C ARG A 309 -4.42 9.24 -7.35
N ALA A 310 -4.07 8.23 -8.15
CA ALA A 310 -3.41 7.03 -7.65
C ALA A 310 -2.07 7.36 -6.96
N ALA A 311 -1.26 8.24 -7.57
CA ALA A 311 -0.02 8.72 -6.95
C ALA A 311 -0.28 9.53 -5.66
N PHE A 312 -1.27 10.42 -5.65
CA PHE A 312 -1.67 11.19 -4.47
C PHE A 312 -1.97 10.30 -3.27
N TRP A 313 -2.80 9.26 -3.45
CA TRP A 313 -3.19 8.37 -2.36
C TRP A 313 -2.03 7.52 -1.85
N ASN A 314 -1.06 7.17 -2.70
CA ASN A 314 0.19 6.55 -2.24
C ASN A 314 0.99 7.48 -1.33
N PHE A 315 1.17 8.75 -1.73
CA PHE A 315 1.87 9.72 -0.91
C PHE A 315 1.14 10.04 0.39
N ALA A 316 -0.18 10.20 0.35
CA ALA A 316 -0.98 10.46 1.55
C ALA A 316 -0.87 9.32 2.58
N ARG A 317 -0.90 8.05 2.11
CA ARG A 317 -0.70 6.88 2.97
C ARG A 317 0.69 6.84 3.59
N LEU A 318 1.74 7.07 2.80
CA LEU A 318 3.12 7.11 3.30
C LEU A 318 3.35 8.26 4.28
N ASP A 319 2.73 9.42 4.02
CA ASP A 319 2.86 10.62 4.84
C ASP A 319 2.28 10.40 6.25
N TYR A 320 1.00 9.98 6.37
CA TYR A 320 0.43 9.79 7.70
C TYR A 320 1.11 8.65 8.48
N LEU A 321 1.49 7.55 7.81
CA LEU A 321 2.17 6.42 8.47
C LEU A 321 3.55 6.83 8.98
N GLY A 322 4.35 7.51 8.15
CA GLY A 322 5.65 8.01 8.60
C GLY A 322 5.51 9.08 9.70
N SER A 323 4.50 9.94 9.61
CA SER A 323 4.30 11.03 10.59
C SER A 323 3.84 10.49 11.93
N TYR A 324 3.08 9.39 11.94
CA TYR A 324 2.81 8.62 13.16
C TYR A 324 4.10 8.09 13.79
N ILE A 325 4.96 7.44 13.00
CA ILE A 325 6.22 6.86 13.48
C ILE A 325 7.14 7.94 14.06
N ASN A 326 7.25 9.08 13.38
CA ASN A 326 8.07 10.21 13.79
C ASN A 326 7.42 11.11 14.84
N ARG A 327 6.13 10.87 15.17
CA ARG A 327 5.33 11.70 16.07
C ARG A 327 5.41 13.18 15.67
N SER A 328 5.15 13.45 14.40
CA SER A 328 5.18 14.76 13.74
C SER A 328 3.87 15.00 12.97
N SER A 329 3.62 16.25 12.57
CA SER A 329 2.51 16.58 11.67
C SER A 329 2.72 15.95 10.28
N THR A 330 1.63 15.82 9.52
CA THR A 330 1.69 15.36 8.12
C THR A 330 2.15 16.47 7.19
N GLN A 331 2.74 16.12 6.05
CA GLN A 331 3.10 17.06 4.99
C GLN A 331 1.85 17.63 4.30
N PHE A 332 0.85 16.77 4.04
CA PHE A 332 -0.43 17.22 3.50
C PHE A 332 -1.24 17.99 4.56
N ASP A 333 -1.84 19.09 4.11
CA ASP A 333 -2.72 19.92 4.93
C ASP A 333 -4.13 19.34 4.93
N GLN A 334 -4.59 18.88 6.09
CA GLN A 334 -5.91 18.31 6.26
C GLN A 334 -7.04 19.33 6.05
N GLU A 335 -6.77 20.62 6.22
CA GLU A 335 -7.75 21.71 6.08
C GLU A 335 -7.87 22.22 4.64
N ASN A 336 -6.97 21.79 3.74
CA ASN A 336 -7.05 22.12 2.31
C ASN A 336 -8.12 21.28 1.60
N LEU A 337 -9.40 21.58 1.86
CA LEU A 337 -10.54 20.79 1.37
C LEU A 337 -10.57 20.69 -0.16
N SER A 338 -10.14 21.72 -0.90
CA SER A 338 -10.13 21.70 -2.37
C SER A 338 -9.16 20.65 -2.92
N LEU A 339 -8.01 20.46 -2.27
CA LEU A 339 -7.06 19.41 -2.63
C LEU A 339 -7.65 18.01 -2.43
N TRP A 340 -8.30 17.76 -1.30
CA TRP A 340 -8.92 16.46 -1.00
C TRP A 340 -10.15 16.17 -1.88
N LYS A 341 -10.94 17.21 -2.20
CA LYS A 341 -12.04 17.14 -3.20
C LYS A 341 -11.47 16.75 -4.57
N ALA A 342 -10.38 17.38 -4.99
CA ALA A 342 -9.72 17.06 -6.26
C ALA A 342 -9.18 15.63 -6.31
N ALA A 343 -8.72 15.10 -5.18
CA ALA A 343 -8.30 13.70 -5.04
C ALA A 343 -9.47 12.70 -4.98
N GLY A 344 -10.72 13.15 -5.02
CA GLY A 344 -11.92 12.30 -5.12
C GLY A 344 -12.63 12.02 -3.80
N ILE A 345 -12.35 12.75 -2.72
CA ILE A 345 -13.17 12.70 -1.50
C ILE A 345 -14.42 13.58 -1.68
N SER A 346 -15.58 13.04 -1.33
CA SER A 346 -16.84 13.77 -1.25
C SER A 346 -17.01 14.41 0.14
N ILE A 347 -16.63 15.69 0.23
CA ILE A 347 -16.78 16.53 1.44
C ILE A 347 -17.55 17.81 1.13
N ASP A 348 -18.39 18.26 2.06
CA ASP A 348 -19.04 19.56 1.97
C ASP A 348 -18.07 20.71 2.30
N ASP A 349 -18.54 21.96 2.25
CA ASP A 349 -17.71 23.15 2.56
C ASP A 349 -17.40 23.30 4.07
N LEU A 350 -18.10 22.54 4.91
CA LEU A 350 -17.85 22.46 6.36
C LEU A 350 -16.88 21.31 6.71
N GLY A 351 -16.46 20.51 5.71
CA GLY A 351 -15.57 19.38 5.86
C GLY A 351 -16.25 18.11 6.40
N ASN A 352 -17.57 17.99 6.29
CA ASN A 352 -18.31 16.76 6.61
C ASN A 352 -18.25 15.78 5.44
N LEU A 353 -18.02 14.50 5.74
CA LEU A 353 -17.91 13.42 4.75
C LEU A 353 -19.28 12.94 4.29
N SER A 354 -19.43 12.70 2.99
CA SER A 354 -20.52 11.90 2.44
C SER A 354 -19.96 10.71 1.66
N LEU A 355 -20.25 9.48 2.11
CA LEU A 355 -19.88 8.26 1.39
C LEU A 355 -20.92 7.85 0.32
N ASN A 356 -22.09 8.49 0.34
CA ASN A 356 -23.14 8.32 -0.66
C ASN A 356 -23.03 9.44 -1.70
N PRO A 357 -22.56 9.14 -2.92
CA PRO A 357 -22.37 10.15 -3.94
C PRO A 357 -23.70 10.73 -4.43
N GLU A 358 -23.70 12.04 -4.71
CA GLU A 358 -24.70 12.64 -5.60
C GLU A 358 -24.50 12.12 -7.03
N ALA A 359 -25.51 12.24 -7.90
CA ALA A 359 -25.50 11.74 -9.28
C ALA A 359 -24.35 12.28 -10.18
N THR A 360 -23.58 13.26 -9.71
CA THR A 360 -22.46 13.93 -10.38
C THR A 360 -21.07 13.42 -9.96
N ALA A 361 -20.99 12.42 -9.09
CA ALA A 361 -19.69 11.91 -8.63
C ALA A 361 -18.88 11.21 -9.73
N ASP A 362 -17.55 11.27 -9.60
CA ASP A 362 -16.63 10.61 -10.53
C ASP A 362 -16.90 9.10 -10.59
N ALA A 363 -17.39 8.66 -11.75
CA ALA A 363 -17.75 7.27 -12.02
C ALA A 363 -16.55 6.31 -12.02
N THR A 364 -15.32 6.83 -12.05
CA THR A 364 -14.10 6.01 -12.06
C THR A 364 -13.72 5.47 -10.69
N LEU A 365 -14.20 6.07 -9.60
CA LEU A 365 -13.96 5.56 -8.24
C LEU A 365 -15.07 4.61 -7.82
N SER A 366 -14.70 3.45 -7.29
CA SER A 366 -15.67 2.54 -6.64
C SER A 366 -16.13 3.10 -5.27
N HIS A 367 -17.17 2.49 -4.69
CA HIS A 367 -17.58 2.84 -3.32
C HIS A 367 -16.50 2.48 -2.30
N GLU A 368 -15.80 1.37 -2.52
CA GLU A 368 -14.68 0.90 -1.71
C GLU A 368 -13.49 1.86 -1.77
N ASP A 369 -13.13 2.36 -2.96
CA ASP A 369 -12.05 3.34 -3.12
C ASP A 369 -12.37 4.63 -2.35
N ARG A 370 -13.59 5.15 -2.49
CA ARG A 370 -14.05 6.35 -1.76
C ARG A 370 -13.97 6.15 -0.25
N ALA A 371 -14.43 5.01 0.26
CA ALA A 371 -14.38 4.71 1.68
C ALA A 371 -12.94 4.60 2.20
N ALA A 372 -12.06 3.89 1.50
CA ALA A 372 -10.65 3.72 1.84
C ALA A 372 -9.87 5.04 1.83
N ASN A 373 -10.08 5.86 0.79
CA ASN A 373 -9.44 7.16 0.65
C ASN A 373 -9.94 8.16 1.70
N SER A 374 -11.25 8.16 1.99
CA SER A 374 -11.83 8.98 3.07
C SER A 374 -11.27 8.62 4.44
N LEU A 375 -11.05 7.32 4.71
CA LEU A 375 -10.41 6.89 5.96
C LEU A 375 -8.96 7.35 6.05
N THR A 376 -8.21 7.29 4.94
CA THR A 376 -6.83 7.81 4.89
C THR A 376 -6.80 9.28 5.30
N TRP A 377 -7.75 10.09 4.82
CA TRP A 377 -7.89 11.49 5.23
C TRP A 377 -8.25 11.66 6.72
N LEU A 378 -9.17 10.85 7.25
CA LEU A 378 -9.48 10.85 8.68
C LEU A 378 -8.25 10.49 9.54
N ASN A 379 -7.47 9.51 9.12
CA ASN A 379 -6.22 9.14 9.79
C ASN A 379 -5.20 10.30 9.75
N THR A 380 -5.07 11.02 8.63
CA THR A 380 -4.26 12.25 8.57
C THR A 380 -4.69 13.26 9.64
N LYS A 381 -6.00 13.49 9.84
CA LYS A 381 -6.49 14.37 10.92
C LYS A 381 -6.10 13.86 12.30
N VAL A 382 -6.23 12.55 12.55
CA VAL A 382 -5.82 11.92 13.82
C VAL A 382 -4.33 12.14 14.07
N ILE A 383 -3.46 11.88 13.09
CA ILE A 383 -2.02 12.05 13.26
C ILE A 383 -1.64 13.51 13.57
N ASN A 384 -2.28 14.49 12.92
CA ASN A 384 -2.07 15.90 13.26
C ASN A 384 -2.58 16.26 14.66
N PHE A 385 -3.73 15.71 15.09
CA PHE A 385 -4.21 15.84 16.47
C PHE A 385 -3.18 15.31 17.48
N LEU A 386 -2.56 14.15 17.21
CA LEU A 386 -1.50 13.58 18.06
C LEU A 386 -0.25 14.46 18.09
N ALA A 387 0.17 14.98 16.94
CA ALA A 387 1.34 15.85 16.83
C ALA A 387 1.15 17.14 17.64
N GLU A 388 -0.02 17.77 17.54
CA GLU A 388 -0.36 18.97 18.31
C GLU A 388 -0.48 18.67 19.80
N SER A 389 -1.06 17.52 20.18
CA SER A 389 -1.13 17.10 21.58
C SER A 389 0.25 16.96 22.21
N LYS A 390 1.20 16.33 21.50
CA LYS A 390 2.59 16.20 21.94
C LYS A 390 3.29 17.56 22.05
N LYS A 391 3.11 18.43 21.06
CA LYS A 391 3.70 19.78 21.07
C LYS A 391 3.21 20.59 22.27
N SER A 392 1.90 20.55 22.54
CA SER A 392 1.29 21.17 23.72
C SER A 392 1.87 20.66 25.04
N GLN A 393 1.96 19.33 25.19
CA GLN A 393 2.52 18.71 26.40
C GLN A 393 3.98 19.12 26.61
N TRP A 394 4.76 19.22 25.53
CA TRP A 394 6.13 19.69 25.59
C TRP A 394 6.22 21.16 26.01
N GLU A 395 5.43 22.05 25.40
CA GLU A 395 5.39 23.48 25.74
C GLU A 395 4.98 23.73 27.21
N GLN A 396 4.04 22.93 27.73
CA GLN A 396 3.65 22.96 29.14
C GLN A 396 4.78 22.50 30.06
N LEU A 397 5.60 21.54 29.63
CA LEU A 397 6.72 21.02 30.42
C LEU A 397 7.94 21.94 30.38
N THR A 398 8.19 22.65 29.27
CA THR A 398 9.39 23.48 29.08
C THR A 398 9.19 24.97 29.33
N GLY A 399 7.95 25.47 29.43
CA GLY A 399 7.64 26.87 29.76
C GLY A 399 8.06 27.93 28.73
N HIS A 400 8.72 27.54 27.63
CA HIS A 400 9.17 28.40 26.52
C HIS A 400 8.96 27.69 25.16
N PRO A 401 8.57 28.43 24.10
CA PRO A 401 8.61 27.90 22.74
C PRO A 401 10.07 27.67 22.30
N PRO A 402 10.34 26.66 21.45
CA PRO A 402 11.67 26.42 20.92
C PRO A 402 12.08 27.56 19.96
N SER A 403 12.93 28.46 20.48
CA SER A 403 13.86 29.37 19.77
C SER A 403 13.33 30.17 18.57
N ASP A 404 12.89 31.40 18.84
CA ASP A 404 13.08 32.55 17.94
C ASP A 404 13.50 33.78 18.79
N PRO A 405 14.34 34.69 18.27
CA PRO A 405 14.88 35.83 19.03
C PRO A 405 13.78 36.87 19.38
N PRO A 406 13.88 37.53 20.55
CA PRO A 406 12.77 38.30 21.10
C PRO A 406 12.60 39.66 20.43
N THR A 407 11.45 39.90 19.79
CA THR A 407 10.91 41.24 19.52
C THR A 407 9.97 41.66 20.67
N PRO A 408 10.09 42.88 21.22
CA PRO A 408 9.34 43.28 22.40
C PRO A 408 8.01 43.95 21.99
N SER A 409 7.00 43.16 21.61
CA SER A 409 5.61 43.65 21.54
C SER A 409 4.61 42.54 21.19
N SER A 410 4.07 41.85 22.19
CA SER A 410 2.70 41.33 22.11
C SER A 410 2.12 40.97 23.47
N VAL A 411 0.96 41.54 23.73
CA VAL A 411 -0.11 41.23 24.70
C VAL A 411 -0.10 39.77 25.19
N PRO A 412 -0.41 39.47 26.48
CA PRO A 412 -0.53 38.10 26.95
C PRO A 412 -1.66 37.38 26.21
N ALA A 413 -1.31 36.58 25.20
CA ALA A 413 -2.25 35.68 24.55
C ALA A 413 -2.71 34.67 25.59
N THR A 414 -4.01 34.64 25.86
CA THR A 414 -4.68 33.58 26.60
C THR A 414 -4.28 32.23 26.00
N SER A 415 -3.46 31.49 26.73
CA SER A 415 -2.93 30.20 26.33
C SER A 415 -4.07 29.20 26.13
N THR A 416 -4.38 28.85 24.89
CA THR A 416 -5.12 27.62 24.61
C THR A 416 -4.39 26.79 23.55
N PRO A 417 -3.33 26.06 23.93
CA PRO A 417 -2.59 25.24 22.98
C PRO A 417 -2.88 23.74 23.15
N TYR A 418 -4.00 23.31 23.74
CA TYR A 418 -4.36 21.88 23.77
C TYR A 418 -5.27 21.60 22.56
N PRO A 419 -5.09 20.52 21.77
CA PRO A 419 -6.13 20.15 20.82
C PRO A 419 -7.38 19.81 21.64
N SER A 420 -8.40 20.66 21.51
CA SER A 420 -9.51 20.71 22.46
C SER A 420 -10.25 19.37 22.56
N THR A 421 -10.86 19.09 23.71
CA THR A 421 -11.84 18.01 23.85
C THR A 421 -12.89 18.04 22.75
N SER A 422 -13.26 19.22 22.25
CA SER A 422 -14.15 19.34 21.09
C SER A 422 -13.55 18.76 19.79
N THR A 423 -12.27 18.96 19.51
CA THR A 423 -11.59 18.35 18.35
C THR A 423 -11.54 16.83 18.48
N TRP A 424 -11.20 16.30 19.66
CA TRP A 424 -11.20 14.86 19.91
C TRP A 424 -12.61 14.26 19.76
N ILE A 425 -13.64 14.90 20.31
CA ILE A 425 -15.04 14.49 20.17
C ILE A 425 -15.46 14.53 18.69
N LYS A 426 -15.11 15.59 17.96
CA LYS A 426 -15.40 15.71 16.52
C LYS A 426 -14.78 14.55 15.75
N LEU A 427 -13.51 14.22 15.98
CA LEU A 427 -12.87 13.07 15.33
C LEU A 427 -13.56 11.75 15.67
N CYS A 428 -13.99 11.55 16.91
CA CYS A 428 -14.78 10.36 17.28
C CYS A 428 -16.10 10.29 16.50
N PHE A 429 -16.81 11.41 16.35
CA PHE A 429 -18.02 11.48 15.53
C PHE A 429 -17.72 11.26 14.05
N ASP A 430 -16.66 11.85 13.49
CA ASP A 430 -16.27 11.67 12.09
C ASP A 430 -16.00 10.18 11.78
N PHE A 431 -15.30 9.46 12.67
CA PHE A 431 -15.08 8.02 12.54
C PHE A 431 -16.37 7.20 12.65
N GLN A 432 -17.28 7.60 13.53
CA GLN A 432 -18.57 6.91 13.72
C GLN A 432 -19.44 7.09 12.47
N SER A 433 -19.61 8.33 12.00
CA SER A 433 -20.36 8.66 10.78
C SER A 433 -19.78 7.97 9.55
N TRP A 434 -18.44 7.93 9.43
CA TRP A 434 -17.78 7.19 8.35
C TRP A 434 -18.11 5.69 8.41
N PHE A 435 -18.05 5.07 9.60
CA PHE A 435 -18.33 3.64 9.76
C PHE A 435 -19.79 3.29 9.44
N GLU A 436 -20.73 4.15 9.82
CA GLU A 436 -22.17 3.98 9.53
C GLU A 436 -22.51 4.09 8.04
N GLY A 437 -21.70 4.84 7.27
CA GLY A 437 -21.87 5.03 5.84
C GLY A 437 -21.17 3.99 4.95
N LEU A 438 -20.55 2.96 5.52
CA LEU A 438 -19.79 1.96 4.75
C LEU A 438 -20.70 1.02 3.94
N PRO A 439 -20.27 0.60 2.74
CA PRO A 439 -20.94 -0.47 2.01
C PRO A 439 -20.73 -1.82 2.72
N GLU A 440 -21.60 -2.78 2.41
CA GLU A 440 -21.59 -4.12 3.03
C GLU A 440 -20.28 -4.90 2.81
N THR A 441 -19.51 -4.55 1.77
CA THR A 441 -18.19 -5.12 1.47
C THR A 441 -17.15 -4.93 2.58
N PHE A 442 -17.36 -3.97 3.49
CA PHE A 442 -16.52 -3.77 4.69
C PHE A 442 -16.95 -4.63 5.89
N ARG A 443 -17.88 -5.57 5.73
CA ARG A 443 -18.14 -6.59 6.74
C ARG A 443 -17.16 -7.77 6.58
N PRO A 444 -16.62 -8.33 7.69
CA PRO A 444 -15.89 -9.59 7.62
C PRO A 444 -16.75 -10.68 6.97
N CYS A 445 -16.19 -11.41 6.01
CA CYS A 445 -16.85 -12.56 5.41
C CYS A 445 -16.89 -13.75 6.37
N LEU A 446 -15.81 -13.96 7.13
CA LEU A 446 -15.69 -15.03 8.11
C LEU A 446 -15.01 -14.49 9.37
N ARG A 447 -15.43 -15.00 10.52
CA ARG A 447 -14.88 -14.66 11.83
C ARG A 447 -14.85 -15.89 12.71
N LEU A 448 -13.70 -16.16 13.31
CA LEU A 448 -13.53 -17.13 14.38
C LEU A 448 -13.10 -16.37 15.64
N ASP A 449 -13.97 -16.23 16.62
CA ASP A 449 -13.65 -15.47 17.84
C ASP A 449 -12.62 -16.14 18.74
N HIS A 450 -12.63 -17.48 18.77
CA HIS A 450 -11.73 -18.30 19.59
C HIS A 450 -11.19 -19.46 18.75
N PRO A 451 -10.25 -19.20 17.82
CA PRO A 451 -9.63 -20.24 17.01
C PRO A 451 -8.93 -21.27 17.90
N LYS A 452 -8.94 -22.54 17.49
CA LYS A 452 -8.25 -23.63 18.21
C LYS A 452 -6.87 -23.86 17.59
N ASP A 453 -5.87 -24.08 18.43
CA ASP A 453 -4.56 -24.53 17.98
C ASP A 453 -4.62 -26.01 17.58
N ILE A 454 -4.92 -26.26 16.30
CA ILE A 454 -5.04 -27.62 15.74
C ILE A 454 -3.72 -28.38 15.72
N THR A 455 -2.58 -27.72 15.96
CA THR A 455 -1.26 -28.36 15.94
C THR A 455 -0.93 -29.12 17.23
N LYS A 456 -1.69 -28.86 18.33
CA LYS A 456 -1.45 -29.41 19.67
C LYS A 456 -2.53 -30.40 20.16
N LEU A 457 -3.26 -31.03 19.24
CA LEU A 457 -4.25 -32.05 19.58
C LEU A 457 -3.59 -33.21 20.35
N PRO A 458 -4.17 -33.69 21.48
CA PRO A 458 -5.57 -33.52 21.91
C PRO A 458 -5.87 -32.37 22.91
N GLU A 459 -4.90 -31.54 23.30
CA GLU A 459 -5.15 -30.43 24.24
C GLU A 459 -5.94 -29.29 23.55
N MET A 460 -7.08 -28.89 24.13
CA MET A 460 -7.86 -27.75 23.61
C MET A 460 -7.21 -26.43 24.05
N ILE A 461 -6.23 -25.98 23.28
CA ILE A 461 -5.63 -24.65 23.43
C ILE A 461 -6.31 -23.70 22.45
N TYR A 462 -6.81 -22.57 22.96
CA TYR A 462 -7.42 -21.50 22.15
C TYR A 462 -6.40 -20.41 21.90
N LEU A 463 -6.35 -19.91 20.67
CA LEU A 463 -5.52 -18.77 20.33
C LEU A 463 -6.10 -17.49 20.96
N PRO A 464 -5.25 -16.54 21.40
CA PRO A 464 -5.71 -15.37 22.12
C PRO A 464 -6.39 -14.33 21.22
N PHE A 465 -6.25 -14.41 19.90
CA PHE A 465 -6.82 -13.47 18.95
C PHE A 465 -7.92 -14.11 18.09
N PRO A 466 -8.92 -13.32 17.65
CA PRO A 466 -9.82 -13.79 16.61
C PRO A 466 -9.08 -13.99 15.29
N GLU A 467 -9.67 -14.75 14.38
CA GLU A 467 -9.27 -14.80 12.97
C GLU A 467 -10.36 -14.14 12.13
N ILE A 468 -10.00 -13.10 11.36
CA ILE A 468 -10.97 -12.24 10.66
C ILE A 468 -10.62 -12.16 9.19
N PHE A 469 -11.51 -12.67 8.33
CA PHE A 469 -11.31 -12.70 6.88
C PHE A 469 -12.25 -11.73 6.16
N TYR A 470 -11.70 -10.97 5.21
CA TYR A 470 -12.42 -10.05 4.34
C TYR A 470 -12.30 -10.49 2.89
N GLY A 471 -13.39 -10.37 2.12
CA GLY A 471 -13.41 -10.77 0.72
C GLY A 471 -12.59 -9.87 -0.21
N LEU A 472 -12.38 -8.61 0.17
CA LEU A 472 -11.58 -7.65 -0.56
C LEU A 472 -10.35 -7.21 0.26
N THR A 473 -9.18 -7.25 -0.38
CA THR A 473 -7.91 -6.82 0.23
C THR A 473 -7.94 -5.35 0.65
N SER A 474 -8.56 -4.48 -0.15
CA SER A 474 -8.73 -3.05 0.15
C SER A 474 -9.59 -2.83 1.40
N CYS A 475 -10.68 -3.58 1.55
CA CYS A 475 -11.53 -3.54 2.74
C CYS A 475 -10.80 -4.05 3.99
N ALA A 476 -10.03 -5.13 3.87
CA ALA A 476 -9.20 -5.64 4.97
C ALA A 476 -8.21 -4.58 5.47
N ALA A 477 -7.45 -3.97 4.55
CA ALA A 477 -6.47 -2.93 4.85
C ALA A 477 -7.15 -1.71 5.49
N THR A 478 -8.27 -1.26 4.91
CA THR A 478 -9.02 -0.10 5.40
C THR A 478 -9.59 -0.35 6.79
N MET A 479 -10.21 -1.51 7.04
CA MET A 479 -10.74 -1.81 8.38
C MET A 479 -9.63 -1.91 9.41
N GLN A 480 -8.48 -2.48 9.07
CA GLN A 480 -7.32 -2.50 9.97
C GLN A 480 -6.83 -1.08 10.30
N GLN A 481 -6.78 -0.18 9.32
CA GLN A 481 -6.47 1.23 9.51
C GLN A 481 -7.54 1.96 10.34
N TYR A 482 -8.81 1.57 10.24
CA TYR A 482 -9.90 2.14 11.04
C TYR A 482 -9.75 1.78 12.51
N HIS A 483 -9.47 0.50 12.80
CA HIS A 483 -9.18 0.08 14.17
C HIS A 483 -7.95 0.78 14.74
N PHE A 484 -6.94 1.03 13.91
CA PHE A 484 -5.77 1.81 14.30
C PHE A 484 -6.09 3.28 14.61
N GLY A 485 -6.84 3.98 13.76
CA GLY A 485 -7.26 5.36 14.03
C GLY A 485 -8.07 5.48 15.32
N ARG A 486 -9.00 4.53 15.55
CA ARG A 486 -9.78 4.41 16.79
C ARG A 486 -8.89 4.15 18.02
N LEU A 487 -7.94 3.23 17.91
CA LEU A 487 -6.96 2.94 18.96
C LEU A 487 -6.15 4.20 19.31
N ALA A 488 -5.63 4.89 18.29
CA ALA A 488 -4.84 6.10 18.46
C ALA A 488 -5.63 7.21 19.18
N LEU A 489 -6.90 7.42 18.81
CA LEU A 489 -7.79 8.37 19.49
C LEU A 489 -8.08 7.97 20.95
N SER A 490 -8.34 6.69 21.20
CA SER A 490 -8.58 6.17 22.55
C SER A 490 -7.38 6.40 23.47
N LEU A 491 -6.18 6.05 22.99
CA LEU A 491 -4.93 6.21 23.76
C LEU A 491 -4.55 7.68 24.02
N ASN A 492 -5.14 8.63 23.28
CA ASN A 492 -4.86 10.06 23.40
C ASN A 492 -6.11 10.85 23.78
N ARG A 493 -6.97 10.24 24.60
CA ARG A 493 -8.15 10.90 25.17
C ARG A 493 -7.74 12.08 26.07
N PRO A 494 -8.27 13.30 25.86
CA PRO A 494 -8.00 14.45 26.72
C PRO A 494 -8.38 14.23 28.20
N PRO A 495 -7.57 14.70 29.17
CA PRO A 495 -7.84 14.52 30.60
C PRO A 495 -9.16 15.14 31.07
N ASP A 496 -9.54 16.30 30.52
CA ASP A 496 -10.78 17.02 30.81
C ASP A 496 -12.03 16.29 30.28
N ALA A 497 -11.89 15.46 29.23
CA ALA A 497 -12.94 14.56 28.76
C ALA A 497 -13.27 13.42 29.76
N VAL A 498 -12.39 13.20 30.76
CA VAL A 498 -12.58 12.26 31.89
C VAL A 498 -12.81 13.03 33.20
N SER A 499 -12.31 14.26 33.29
CA SER A 499 -12.26 15.08 34.53
C SER A 499 -13.31 16.18 34.61
N GLY A 500 -14.34 16.17 33.76
CA GLY A 500 -15.56 16.96 33.99
C GLY A 500 -16.18 16.67 35.37
N LEU A 501 -17.24 17.40 35.77
CA LEU A 501 -17.97 17.20 37.03
C LEU A 501 -18.46 15.75 37.16
N SER A 502 -17.60 14.86 37.64
CA SER A 502 -17.76 13.41 37.61
C SER A 502 -17.28 12.82 38.93
N THR A 503 -17.99 11.81 39.40
CA THR A 503 -17.63 11.12 40.64
C THR A 503 -16.38 10.25 40.44
N ALA A 504 -15.75 9.80 41.53
CA ALA A 504 -14.65 8.85 41.44
C ALA A 504 -15.08 7.53 40.74
N PHE A 505 -16.35 7.15 40.90
CA PHE A 505 -16.94 5.99 40.23
C PHE A 505 -17.03 6.19 38.71
N ASP A 506 -17.48 7.36 38.26
CA ASP A 506 -17.57 7.69 36.82
C ASP A 506 -16.19 7.67 36.16
N ARG A 507 -15.15 8.18 36.83
CA ARG A 507 -13.77 8.11 36.35
C ARG A 507 -13.27 6.67 36.24
N LEU A 508 -13.52 5.84 37.25
CA LEU A 508 -13.15 4.42 37.23
C LEU A 508 -13.84 3.68 36.08
N GLN A 509 -15.13 3.95 35.87
CA GLN A 509 -15.90 3.38 34.76
C GLN A 509 -15.33 3.81 33.40
N GLY A 510 -14.98 5.09 33.25
CA GLY A 510 -14.33 5.61 32.04
C GLY A 510 -12.99 4.92 31.72
N TYR A 511 -12.16 4.64 32.74
CA TYR A 511 -10.93 3.87 32.53
C TYR A 511 -11.19 2.43 32.08
N ARG A 512 -12.20 1.77 32.66
CA ARG A 512 -12.57 0.40 32.26
C ARG A 512 -13.06 0.34 30.82
N GLU A 513 -13.87 1.30 30.40
CA GLU A 513 -14.35 1.41 29.02
C GLU A 513 -13.21 1.67 28.05
N LEU A 514 -12.28 2.56 28.40
CA LEU A 514 -11.08 2.82 27.61
C LEU A 514 -10.22 1.56 27.43
N MET A 515 -10.00 0.81 28.52
CA MET A 515 -9.24 -0.45 28.46
C MET A 515 -9.92 -1.48 27.56
N LYS A 516 -11.24 -1.65 27.69
CA LYS A 516 -12.02 -2.56 26.83
C LYS A 516 -11.96 -2.17 25.35
N GLU A 517 -12.12 -0.88 25.06
CA GLU A 517 -12.04 -0.37 23.69
C GLU A 517 -10.63 -0.59 23.12
N THR A 518 -9.59 -0.28 23.88
CA THR A 518 -8.19 -0.44 23.46
C THR A 518 -7.87 -1.91 23.18
N ASP A 519 -8.21 -2.82 24.10
CA ASP A 519 -8.03 -4.26 23.93
C ASP A 519 -8.79 -4.79 22.69
N TYR A 520 -10.05 -4.38 22.53
CA TYR A 520 -10.85 -4.73 21.35
C TYR A 520 -10.17 -4.28 20.05
N ARG A 521 -9.73 -3.02 19.94
CA ARG A 521 -9.06 -2.53 18.72
C ARG A 521 -7.75 -3.26 18.43
N CYS A 522 -6.95 -3.53 19.46
CA CYS A 522 -5.71 -4.30 19.32
C CYS A 522 -5.97 -5.72 18.79
N ARG A 523 -6.99 -6.39 19.33
CA ARG A 523 -7.41 -7.74 18.90
C ARG A 523 -7.93 -7.75 17.48
N GLU A 524 -8.72 -6.76 17.06
CA GLU A 524 -9.21 -6.66 15.68
C GLU A 524 -8.06 -6.44 14.67
N ILE A 525 -7.09 -5.58 15.00
CA ILE A 525 -5.92 -5.37 14.13
C ILE A 525 -5.14 -6.67 13.94
N CYS A 526 -4.88 -7.41 15.03
CA CYS A 526 -4.18 -8.70 14.97
C CYS A 526 -5.02 -9.75 14.26
N GLY A 527 -6.32 -9.80 14.50
CA GLY A 527 -7.21 -10.78 13.89
C GLY A 527 -7.36 -10.62 12.38
N ILE A 528 -7.38 -9.38 11.88
CA ILE A 528 -7.30 -9.11 10.44
C ILE A 528 -5.96 -9.58 9.88
N ALA A 529 -4.85 -9.36 10.59
CA ALA A 529 -3.54 -9.83 10.14
C ALA A 529 -3.45 -11.37 10.11
N LEU A 530 -4.04 -12.04 11.10
CA LEU A 530 -4.14 -13.51 11.18
C LEU A 530 -5.06 -14.11 10.12
N GLY A 531 -6.03 -13.35 9.61
CA GLY A 531 -6.82 -13.71 8.43
C GLY A 531 -6.03 -13.74 7.12
N ARG A 532 -4.72 -13.41 7.15
CA ARG A 532 -3.77 -13.47 6.03
C ARG A 532 -4.26 -12.73 4.77
N PRO A 533 -4.57 -11.42 4.86
CA PRO A 533 -4.92 -10.64 3.67
C PRO A 533 -3.76 -10.65 2.66
N GLN A 534 -4.05 -10.32 1.41
CA GLN A 534 -3.02 -10.30 0.36
C GLN A 534 -1.90 -9.30 0.66
N SER A 535 -0.76 -9.47 -0.01
CA SER A 535 0.47 -8.69 0.20
C SER A 535 0.25 -7.17 0.25
N ALA A 536 -0.63 -6.65 -0.62
CA ALA A 536 -0.97 -5.23 -0.70
C ALA A 536 -1.55 -4.64 0.59
N ALA A 537 -2.28 -5.42 1.40
CA ALA A 537 -2.72 -4.97 2.71
C ALA A 537 -1.58 -5.05 3.74
N ARG A 538 -0.84 -6.17 3.71
CA ARG A 538 0.16 -6.54 4.72
C ARG A 538 1.34 -5.55 4.80
N VAL A 539 1.75 -4.93 3.68
CA VAL A 539 2.83 -3.92 3.70
C VAL A 539 2.48 -2.71 4.57
N TYR A 540 1.19 -2.32 4.61
CA TYR A 540 0.73 -1.19 5.42
C TYR A 540 0.42 -1.57 6.87
N THR A 541 0.40 -2.85 7.20
CA THR A 541 0.13 -3.37 8.54
C THR A 541 1.31 -3.21 9.51
N ILE A 542 2.54 -3.02 9.00
CA ILE A 542 3.76 -2.99 9.83
C ILE A 542 3.71 -1.93 10.96
N PRO A 543 3.38 -0.64 10.69
CA PRO A 543 3.32 0.36 11.75
C PRO A 543 2.19 0.09 12.75
N LEU A 544 1.10 -0.54 12.29
CA LEU A 544 -0.07 -0.87 13.09
C LEU A 544 0.24 -2.02 14.07
N LEU A 545 0.92 -3.07 13.59
CA LEU A 545 1.38 -4.18 14.44
C LEU A 545 2.40 -3.72 15.48
N PHE A 546 3.28 -2.80 15.11
CA PHE A 546 4.19 -2.19 16.07
C PHE A 546 3.43 -1.43 17.18
N ALA A 547 2.41 -0.65 16.82
CA ALA A 547 1.60 0.10 17.78
C ALA A 547 0.86 -0.83 18.76
N VAL A 548 0.18 -1.88 18.27
CA VAL A 548 -0.54 -2.83 19.14
C VAL A 548 0.42 -3.68 19.96
N GLY A 549 1.60 -4.02 19.44
CA GLY A 549 2.64 -4.73 20.17
C GLY A 549 3.11 -3.99 21.44
N GLN A 550 3.06 -2.66 21.44
CA GLN A 550 3.36 -1.84 22.62
C GLN A 550 2.26 -1.87 23.69
N CYS A 551 1.05 -2.29 23.31
CA CYS A 551 -0.13 -2.34 24.18
C CYS A 551 -0.27 -3.68 24.91
N PHE A 552 0.28 -4.78 24.38
CA PHE A 552 0.10 -6.12 24.97
C PHE A 552 0.99 -6.38 26.20
N GLU A 553 0.43 -7.13 27.15
CA GLU A 553 1.13 -7.60 28.36
C GLU A 553 1.37 -9.12 28.32
N ASN A 554 0.46 -9.89 27.72
CA ASN A 554 0.59 -11.35 27.64
C ASN A 554 1.76 -11.75 26.72
N PRO A 555 2.71 -12.59 27.19
CA PRO A 555 3.83 -13.08 26.38
C PRO A 555 3.41 -13.79 25.09
N GLU A 556 2.31 -14.55 25.10
CA GLU A 556 1.79 -15.25 23.92
C GLU A 556 1.29 -14.27 22.86
N GLU A 557 0.53 -13.25 23.27
CA GLU A 557 0.05 -12.18 22.37
C GLU A 557 1.22 -11.40 21.75
N ARG A 558 2.22 -11.05 22.58
CA ARG A 558 3.46 -10.40 22.14
C ARG A 558 4.21 -11.25 21.10
N GLN A 559 4.32 -12.55 21.34
CA GLN A 559 4.97 -13.49 20.44
C GLN A 559 4.26 -13.56 19.08
N ILE A 560 2.92 -13.62 19.07
CA ILE A 560 2.13 -13.63 17.83
C ILE A 560 2.36 -12.36 17.01
N VAL A 561 2.40 -11.18 17.65
CA VAL A 561 2.71 -9.92 16.93
C VAL A 561 4.11 -9.96 16.32
N ALA A 562 5.10 -10.47 17.05
CA ALA A 562 6.45 -10.63 16.52
C ALA A 562 6.52 -11.64 15.36
N ASP A 563 5.75 -12.72 15.41
CA ASP A 563 5.64 -13.72 14.35
C ASP A 563 4.98 -13.14 13.10
N LEU A 564 3.91 -12.34 13.26
CA LEU A 564 3.26 -11.62 12.15
C LEU A 564 4.22 -10.67 11.45
N LEU A 565 5.00 -9.89 12.22
CA LEU A 565 6.03 -9.00 11.68
C LEU A 565 7.11 -9.79 10.92
N ARG A 566 7.65 -10.87 11.52
CA ARG A 566 8.63 -11.75 10.85
C ARG A 566 8.07 -12.37 9.57
N GLY A 567 6.81 -12.76 9.57
CA GLY A 567 6.13 -13.27 8.39
C GLY A 567 6.01 -12.24 7.27
N ILE A 568 5.78 -10.96 7.59
CA ILE A 568 5.79 -9.88 6.59
C ILE A 568 7.18 -9.71 5.96
N GLU A 569 8.24 -9.70 6.76
CA GLU A 569 9.61 -9.59 6.25
C GLU A 569 10.00 -10.79 5.39
N ALA A 570 9.63 -12.00 5.82
CA ALA A 570 9.91 -13.23 5.07
C ALA A 570 9.14 -13.32 3.75
N ASP A 571 7.88 -12.86 3.72
CA ASP A 571 7.02 -13.01 2.54
C ASP A 571 7.18 -11.86 1.52
N LEU A 572 7.48 -10.65 2.01
CA LEU A 572 7.41 -9.39 1.23
C LEU A 572 8.74 -8.62 1.21
N GLY A 573 9.77 -9.08 1.92
CA GLY A 573 11.08 -8.45 1.94
C GLY A 573 11.12 -7.07 2.60
N TRP A 574 10.05 -6.69 3.31
CA TRP A 574 9.96 -5.42 4.03
C TRP A 574 10.60 -5.55 5.41
N GLU A 575 11.54 -4.67 5.75
CA GLU A 575 12.27 -4.76 7.01
C GLU A 575 11.37 -4.54 8.23
N THR A 576 11.35 -5.51 9.14
CA THR A 576 10.62 -5.47 10.42
C THR A 576 11.52 -5.75 11.63
N SER A 577 12.72 -6.31 11.41
CA SER A 577 13.68 -6.70 12.44
C SER A 577 13.96 -5.60 13.49
N CYS A 578 14.22 -4.36 13.07
CA CYS A 578 14.43 -3.23 13.99
C CYS A 578 13.22 -2.96 14.90
N ARG A 579 11.99 -3.12 14.38
CA ARG A 579 10.75 -2.95 15.17
C ARG A 579 10.55 -4.05 16.19
N ILE A 580 10.84 -5.29 15.80
CA ILE A 580 10.76 -6.44 16.70
C ILE A 580 11.75 -6.26 17.85
N GLN A 581 12.98 -5.83 17.57
CA GLN A 581 13.99 -5.53 18.61
C GLN A 581 13.52 -4.41 19.56
N LYS A 582 12.94 -3.32 19.02
CA LYS A 582 12.35 -2.25 19.83
C LYS A 582 11.20 -2.74 20.73
N LEU A 583 10.35 -3.63 20.21
CA LEU A 583 9.26 -4.24 21.00
C LEU A 583 9.82 -5.12 22.12
N GLN A 584 10.75 -6.03 21.81
CA GLN A 584 11.38 -6.92 22.77
C GLN A 584 12.06 -6.14 23.90
N ALA A 585 12.86 -5.13 23.56
CA ALA A 585 13.50 -4.27 24.55
C ALA A 585 12.48 -3.54 25.45
N SER A 586 11.32 -3.13 24.90
CA SER A 586 10.25 -2.52 25.69
C SER A 586 9.51 -3.53 26.57
N TRP A 587 9.44 -4.79 26.17
CA TRP A 587 8.78 -5.85 26.93
C TRP A 587 9.65 -6.35 28.08
N ASP A 588 10.97 -6.34 27.93
CA ASP A 588 11.93 -6.73 28.98
C ASP A 588 12.05 -5.68 30.10
N GLN A 589 11.68 -4.42 29.81
CA GLN A 589 11.69 -3.32 30.78
C GLN A 589 10.43 -3.27 31.66
N ARG A 590 9.38 -4.03 31.32
CA ARG A 590 8.11 -4.09 32.05
C ARG A 590 8.04 -5.40 32.84
#